data_AF-A0A6B1FZ76-F1
#
_entry.id   AF-A0A6B1FZ76-F1
#
_cell.length_a   1.000
_cell.length_b   1.000
_cell.length_c   1.000
_cell.angle_alpha   90.00
_cell.angle_beta   90.00
_cell.angle_gamma   90.00
#
_symmetry.space_group_name_H-M   'P 1'
#
loop_
_entity.id
_entity.type
_entity.pdbx_description
1 polymer ?
#
loop_
_entity_poly.entity_id
_entity_poly.type
_entity_poly.pdbx_seq_one_letter_code
_entity_poly.pdbx_strand_id
1 'polypeptide(L)'
;MRHTKIQKYCESVIEAGWLAALIIAPLFFNTYSSRVFEPDKISLIRSISLVMLLAYLVKVLDGGRLWLPPGAGSPQAANQVPVASAGAQPGFEWRLGSLWRQPLLLPVLLLAIAYALSTLLSISPAVSWWGSYHRLQGAYTFLSYLIIALLTAAHLRQPAQLRRLQHTIIVTSLPISIYGVFQHFGKDPLPWGQDVSARITSSAGNPIFLAAHLIMAFFLTLERAFSCFAYLLKDPARQEDDASPEEGGQTPAADNSLAGVLAGGSYLFVLVVQLLAIFWSQSRGPWLGLASGTYIFVLLLLTGMRPRNYRAWTAAWAGLGAAGLVLLILLNTTALGHSFRQVPVWGRLTTMLESAAGTGRVRVLIWEGTAAMMSPHQPLTYPDGSKDSVNPLRPLVGYGPETLWMAFN
;
A
#
# COMPACT_ATOMS: atom_id res chain seq x y z
N MET A 1 0.40 28.80 -20.98
CA MET A 1 -0.98 29.12 -20.55
C MET A 1 -0.99 29.24 -19.03
N ARG A 2 -1.48 30.35 -18.47
CA ARG A 2 -1.55 30.56 -17.01
C ARG A 2 -2.66 29.66 -16.43
N HIS A 3 -2.34 28.86 -15.42
CA HIS A 3 -3.34 28.10 -14.66
C HIS A 3 -4.41 29.05 -14.11
N THR A 4 -5.68 28.73 -14.36
CA THR A 4 -6.81 29.47 -13.77
C THR A 4 -6.81 29.29 -12.25
N LYS A 5 -7.48 30.19 -11.52
CA LYS A 5 -7.65 30.01 -10.06
C LYS A 5 -8.41 28.71 -9.76
N ILE A 6 -9.42 28.38 -10.57
CA ILE A 6 -10.24 27.16 -10.44
C ILE A 6 -9.37 25.90 -10.55
N GLN A 7 -8.49 25.83 -11.55
CA GLN A 7 -7.58 24.69 -11.73
C GLN A 7 -6.67 24.48 -10.52
N LYS A 8 -6.15 25.56 -9.91
CA LYS A 8 -5.33 25.46 -8.69
C LYS A 8 -6.11 24.91 -7.50
N TYR A 9 -7.36 25.34 -7.32
CA TYR A 9 -8.23 24.79 -6.28
C TYR A 9 -8.52 23.30 -6.52
N CYS A 10 -8.87 22.91 -7.74
CA CYS A 10 -9.08 21.51 -8.10
C CYS A 10 -7.84 20.63 -7.82
N GLU A 11 -6.65 21.10 -8.17
CA GLU A 11 -5.39 20.38 -7.86
C GLU A 11 -5.16 20.23 -6.36
N SER A 12 -5.48 21.27 -5.60
CA SER A 12 -5.37 21.25 -4.13
C SER A 12 -6.38 20.29 -3.50
N VAL A 13 -7.61 20.21 -4.04
CA VAL A 13 -8.64 19.25 -3.60
C VAL A 13 -8.24 17.81 -3.91
N ILE A 14 -7.70 17.55 -5.10
CA ILE A 14 -7.19 16.22 -5.45
C ILE A 14 -6.07 15.80 -4.50
N GLU A 15 -5.14 16.72 -4.21
CA GLU A 15 -4.08 16.50 -3.24
C GLU A 15 -4.58 16.23 -1.82
N ALA A 16 -5.47 17.09 -1.32
CA ALA A 16 -6.12 16.89 -0.04
C ALA A 16 -6.88 15.57 0.02
N GLY A 17 -7.48 15.13 -1.09
CA GLY A 17 -8.22 13.87 -1.19
C GLY A 17 -7.36 12.64 -0.92
N TRP A 18 -6.23 12.47 -1.62
CA TRP A 18 -5.37 11.30 -1.37
C TRP A 18 -4.62 11.39 -0.03
N LEU A 19 -4.32 12.59 0.48
CA LEU A 19 -3.82 12.78 1.85
C LEU A 19 -4.87 12.36 2.89
N ALA A 20 -6.13 12.78 2.71
CA ALA A 20 -7.23 12.41 3.58
C ALA A 20 -7.48 10.90 3.55
N ALA A 21 -7.39 10.25 2.38
CA ALA A 21 -7.49 8.80 2.27
C ALA A 21 -6.42 8.07 3.10
N LEU A 22 -5.17 8.57 3.08
CA LEU A 22 -4.07 8.02 3.86
C LEU A 22 -4.24 8.18 5.38
N ILE A 23 -5.04 9.15 5.84
CA ILE A 23 -5.30 9.42 7.26
C ILE A 23 -6.56 8.68 7.73
N ILE A 24 -7.67 8.88 7.03
CA ILE A 24 -9.00 8.44 7.45
C ILE A 24 -9.13 6.93 7.37
N ALA A 25 -8.72 6.30 6.26
CA ALA A 25 -8.89 4.86 6.10
C ALA A 25 -8.20 4.03 7.20
N PRO A 26 -6.94 4.29 7.58
CA PRO A 26 -6.30 3.48 8.59
C PRO A 26 -6.66 3.88 10.03
N LEU A 27 -7.11 5.10 10.31
CA LEU A 27 -7.45 5.54 11.68
C LEU A 27 -8.90 5.31 12.08
N PHE A 28 -9.84 5.47 11.15
CA PHE A 28 -11.25 5.52 11.47
C PHE A 28 -11.79 4.14 11.85
N PHE A 29 -12.51 4.01 12.95
CA PHE A 29 -13.37 2.85 13.23
C PHE A 29 -14.56 3.31 14.06
N ASN A 30 -15.66 2.57 14.03
CA ASN A 30 -16.90 2.98 14.65
C ASN A 30 -17.46 1.87 15.55
N THR A 31 -17.32 2.03 16.86
CA THR A 31 -17.79 1.05 17.86
C THR A 31 -19.32 0.89 17.89
N TYR A 32 -20.07 1.84 17.33
CA TYR A 32 -21.53 1.77 17.21
C TYR A 32 -21.99 1.00 15.96
N SER A 33 -21.09 0.68 15.04
CA SER A 33 -21.41 -0.10 13.84
C SER A 33 -21.31 -1.60 14.11
N SER A 34 -22.23 -2.39 13.52
CA SER A 34 -22.20 -3.86 13.61
C SER A 34 -20.93 -4.47 13.01
N ARG A 35 -20.29 -3.74 12.10
CA ARG A 35 -18.99 -4.06 11.51
C ARG A 35 -18.01 -2.92 11.76
N VAL A 36 -17.54 -2.84 13.00
CA VAL A 36 -16.72 -1.75 13.56
C VAL A 36 -15.60 -1.23 12.65
N PHE A 37 -14.92 -2.11 11.92
CA PHE A 37 -13.62 -1.81 11.32
C PHE A 37 -13.58 -1.68 9.81
N GLU A 38 -14.66 -1.95 9.05
CA GLU A 38 -14.55 -2.10 7.59
C GLU A 38 -15.56 -1.27 6.77
N PRO A 39 -16.90 -1.47 6.85
CA PRO A 39 -17.83 -0.85 5.91
C PRO A 39 -17.84 0.68 5.97
N ASP A 40 -17.77 1.25 7.17
CA ASP A 40 -17.81 2.70 7.35
C ASP A 40 -16.55 3.37 6.75
N LYS A 41 -15.37 2.74 6.88
CA LYS A 41 -14.13 3.20 6.22
C LYS A 41 -14.28 3.22 4.70
N ILE A 42 -14.90 2.18 4.14
CA ILE A 42 -15.10 2.06 2.70
C ILE A 42 -16.03 3.15 2.18
N SER A 43 -17.09 3.47 2.91
CA SER A 43 -18.00 4.57 2.59
C SER A 43 -17.28 5.93 2.60
N LEU A 44 -16.37 6.15 3.55
CA LEU A 44 -15.53 7.35 3.57
C LEU A 44 -14.58 7.40 2.36
N ILE A 45 -13.92 6.29 2.02
CA ILE A 45 -13.02 6.23 0.85
C ILE A 45 -13.76 6.44 -0.48
N ARG A 46 -14.95 5.85 -0.63
CA ARG A 46 -15.83 6.09 -1.79
C ARG A 46 -16.18 7.57 -1.91
N SER A 47 -16.54 8.22 -0.80
CA SER A 47 -16.86 9.65 -0.77
C SER A 47 -15.67 10.52 -1.16
N ILE A 48 -14.48 10.24 -0.60
CA ILE A 48 -13.23 10.94 -0.95
C ILE A 48 -12.94 10.79 -2.45
N SER A 49 -13.06 9.57 -2.97
CA SER A 49 -12.85 9.27 -4.38
C SER A 49 -13.80 10.06 -5.30
N LEU A 50 -15.08 10.16 -4.95
CA LEU A 50 -16.05 10.97 -5.69
C LEU A 50 -15.73 12.46 -5.67
N VAL A 51 -15.31 13.01 -4.52
CA VAL A 51 -14.90 14.42 -4.41
C VAL A 51 -13.66 14.68 -5.27
N MET A 52 -12.68 13.78 -5.26
CA MET A 52 -11.50 13.87 -6.12
C MET A 52 -11.88 13.80 -7.61
N LEU A 53 -12.79 12.88 -7.97
CA LEU A 53 -13.28 12.75 -9.34
C LEU A 53 -14.02 14.00 -9.79
N LEU A 54 -14.88 14.58 -8.96
CA LEU A 54 -15.58 15.82 -9.27
C LEU A 54 -14.60 16.98 -9.48
N ALA A 55 -13.63 17.15 -8.58
CA ALA A 55 -12.59 18.18 -8.73
C ALA A 55 -11.79 18.00 -10.02
N TYR A 56 -11.50 16.75 -10.38
CA TYR A 56 -10.84 16.41 -11.64
C TYR A 56 -11.69 16.75 -12.86
N LEU A 57 -12.97 16.38 -12.88
CA LEU A 57 -13.88 16.68 -13.99
C LEU A 57 -14.04 18.20 -14.17
N VAL A 58 -14.21 18.96 -13.08
CA VAL A 58 -14.27 20.43 -13.13
C VAL A 58 -12.99 21.02 -13.73
N LYS A 59 -11.82 20.51 -13.32
CA LYS A 59 -10.53 20.92 -13.90
C LYS A 59 -10.46 20.67 -15.41
N VAL A 60 -10.91 19.50 -15.87
CA VAL A 60 -10.89 19.14 -17.29
C VAL A 60 -11.86 20.01 -18.10
N LEU A 61 -13.06 20.27 -17.57
CA LEU A 61 -14.06 21.15 -18.19
C LEU A 61 -13.58 22.60 -18.28
N ASP A 62 -12.77 23.08 -17.32
CA ASP A 62 -12.11 24.39 -17.35
C ASP A 62 -10.89 24.45 -18.31
N GLY A 63 -10.76 23.47 -19.21
CA GLY A 63 -9.65 23.39 -20.18
C GLY A 63 -8.33 22.91 -19.59
N GLY A 64 -8.34 22.36 -18.37
CA GLY A 64 -7.18 21.75 -17.75
C GLY A 64 -6.74 20.47 -18.45
N ARG A 65 -5.45 20.14 -18.36
CA ARG A 65 -4.90 18.90 -18.96
C ARG A 65 -5.46 17.67 -18.26
N LEU A 66 -5.89 16.68 -19.06
CA LEU A 66 -6.36 15.36 -18.61
C LEU A 66 -5.28 14.61 -17.80
N TRP A 67 -4.02 14.71 -18.23
CA TRP A 67 -2.86 14.12 -17.61
C TRP A 67 -1.71 15.13 -17.57
N LEU A 68 -1.12 15.37 -16.39
CA LEU A 68 0.04 16.26 -16.30
C LEU A 68 1.27 15.53 -16.86
N PRO A 69 1.92 16.07 -17.93
CA PRO A 69 3.06 15.41 -18.52
C PRO A 69 4.22 15.29 -17.52
N PRO A 70 5.00 14.20 -17.57
CA PRO A 70 6.23 14.08 -16.79
C PRO A 70 7.15 15.27 -17.12
N GLY A 71 7.56 16.05 -16.12
CA GLY A 71 8.56 17.11 -16.31
C GLY A 71 8.07 18.54 -16.56
N ALA A 72 6.77 18.83 -16.56
CA ALA A 72 6.28 20.23 -16.66
C ALA A 72 6.58 21.12 -15.44
N GLY A 73 7.30 20.59 -14.44
CA GLY A 73 7.72 21.29 -13.22
C GLY A 73 9.21 21.65 -13.17
N SER A 74 9.98 21.50 -14.26
CA SER A 74 11.33 22.05 -14.31
C SER A 74 11.26 23.59 -14.43
N PRO A 75 12.02 24.36 -13.62
CA PRO A 75 12.07 25.82 -13.73
C PRO A 75 12.43 26.31 -15.14
N GLN A 76 13.21 25.52 -15.88
CA GLN A 76 13.62 25.80 -17.25
C GLN A 76 12.48 25.69 -18.28
N ALA A 77 11.47 24.84 -18.06
CA ALA A 77 10.30 24.74 -18.94
C ALA A 77 9.32 25.91 -18.78
N ALA A 78 9.41 26.67 -17.69
CA ALA A 78 8.62 27.88 -17.48
C ALA A 78 9.16 29.10 -18.26
N ASN A 79 10.45 29.07 -18.64
CA ASN A 79 11.12 30.16 -19.36
C ASN A 79 11.16 29.98 -20.89
N GLN A 80 10.72 28.83 -21.41
CA GLN A 80 10.50 28.69 -22.84
C GLN A 80 9.09 29.17 -23.17
N VAL A 81 8.97 30.43 -23.59
CA VAL A 81 7.76 30.96 -24.22
C VAL A 81 7.46 30.07 -25.43
N PRO A 82 6.37 29.29 -25.43
CA PRO A 82 5.97 28.61 -26.65
C PRO A 82 5.52 29.71 -27.61
N VAL A 83 6.28 29.93 -28.67
CA VAL A 83 5.82 30.74 -29.80
C VAL A 83 4.48 30.17 -30.23
N ALA A 84 3.43 30.96 -30.07
CA ALA A 84 2.07 30.54 -30.32
C ALA A 84 1.89 30.26 -31.82
N SER A 85 2.01 29.00 -32.22
CA SER A 85 1.39 28.54 -33.45
C SER A 85 -0.12 28.48 -33.21
N ALA A 86 -0.81 29.51 -33.73
CA ALA A 86 -2.26 29.53 -33.82
C ALA A 86 -2.71 28.31 -34.65
N GLY A 87 -3.25 27.29 -33.97
CA GLY A 87 -3.74 26.08 -34.64
C GLY A 87 -3.63 24.78 -33.84
N ALA A 88 -2.85 24.74 -32.75
CA ALA A 88 -2.81 23.54 -31.91
C ALA A 88 -4.08 23.45 -31.05
N GLN A 89 -5.10 22.76 -31.56
CA GLN A 89 -6.26 22.35 -30.79
C GLN A 89 -5.81 21.67 -29.48
N PRO A 90 -6.59 21.75 -28.38
CA PRO A 90 -6.37 20.97 -27.16
C PRO A 90 -6.77 19.51 -27.41
N GLY A 91 -6.16 18.89 -28.42
CA GLY A 91 -6.39 17.52 -28.81
C GLY A 91 -5.62 16.60 -27.88
N PHE A 92 -6.37 15.86 -27.09
CA PHE A 92 -5.90 14.60 -26.52
C PHE A 92 -5.51 13.65 -27.67
N GLU A 93 -4.27 13.70 -28.15
CA GLU A 93 -3.75 12.63 -29.00
C GLU A 93 -3.46 11.42 -28.12
N TRP A 94 -4.46 10.56 -27.92
CA TRP A 94 -4.23 9.20 -27.47
C TRP A 94 -3.41 8.46 -28.52
N ARG A 95 -2.09 8.54 -28.43
CA ARG A 95 -1.24 7.59 -29.14
C ARG A 95 -1.22 6.32 -28.30
N LEU A 96 -1.57 5.17 -28.89
CA LEU A 96 -1.38 3.85 -28.27
C LEU A 96 0.04 3.66 -27.71
N GLY A 97 1.04 4.36 -28.28
CA GLY A 97 2.41 4.42 -27.76
C GLY A 97 2.56 5.03 -26.35
N SER A 98 1.55 5.73 -25.83
CA SER A 98 1.50 6.25 -24.45
C SER A 98 1.46 5.13 -23.41
N LEU A 99 0.73 4.04 -23.68
CA LEU A 99 0.65 2.87 -22.80
C LEU A 99 2.01 2.18 -22.66
N TRP A 100 2.82 2.19 -23.72
CA TRP A 100 4.19 1.68 -23.71
C TRP A 100 5.15 2.57 -22.91
N ARG A 101 4.88 3.88 -22.84
CA ARG A 101 5.66 4.83 -22.03
C ARG A 101 5.29 4.78 -20.55
N GLN A 102 4.13 4.25 -20.21
CA GLN A 102 3.64 4.09 -18.82
C GLN A 102 3.23 2.64 -18.57
N PRO A 103 4.20 1.73 -18.35
CA PRO A 103 3.97 0.28 -18.36
C PRO A 103 2.96 -0.19 -17.31
N LEU A 104 2.69 0.60 -16.26
CA LEU A 104 1.70 0.28 -15.23
C LEU A 104 0.25 0.60 -15.63
N LEU A 105 0.01 1.44 -16.63
CA LEU A 105 -1.36 1.75 -17.05
C LEU A 105 -2.06 0.57 -17.71
N LEU A 106 -1.34 -0.21 -18.52
CA LEU A 106 -1.91 -1.37 -19.20
C LEU A 106 -2.40 -2.45 -18.21
N PRO A 107 -1.60 -2.92 -17.24
CA PRO A 107 -2.09 -3.85 -16.20
C PRO A 107 -3.29 -3.31 -15.42
N VAL A 108 -3.28 -2.01 -15.06
CA VAL A 108 -4.41 -1.38 -14.35
C VAL A 108 -5.68 -1.38 -15.20
N LEU A 109 -5.57 -1.07 -16.49
CA LEU A 109 -6.70 -1.10 -17.42
C LEU A 109 -7.23 -2.52 -17.62
N LEU A 110 -6.35 -3.50 -17.82
CA LEU A 110 -6.75 -4.91 -17.94
C LEU A 110 -7.45 -5.41 -16.69
N LEU A 111 -6.95 -5.03 -15.51
CA LEU A 111 -7.59 -5.37 -14.23
C LEU A 111 -8.97 -4.70 -14.09
N ALA A 112 -9.11 -3.44 -14.51
CA ALA A 112 -10.40 -2.73 -14.52
C ALA A 112 -11.41 -3.41 -15.45
N ILE A 113 -10.97 -3.82 -16.66
CA ILE A 113 -11.80 -4.56 -17.61
C ILE A 113 -12.20 -5.92 -17.03
N ALA A 114 -11.27 -6.65 -16.41
CA ALA A 114 -11.56 -7.93 -15.77
C ALA A 114 -12.61 -7.78 -14.66
N TYR A 115 -12.47 -6.77 -13.79
CA TYR A 115 -13.46 -6.46 -12.76
C TYR A 115 -14.82 -6.09 -13.34
N ALA A 116 -14.86 -5.29 -14.42
CA ALA A 116 -16.09 -4.89 -15.08
C ALA A 116 -16.81 -6.10 -15.70
N LEU A 117 -16.09 -6.93 -16.48
CA LEU A 117 -16.63 -8.14 -17.08
C LEU A 117 -17.13 -9.12 -16.02
N SER A 118 -16.34 -9.35 -14.96
CA SER A 118 -16.72 -10.23 -13.86
C SER A 118 -17.97 -9.73 -13.13
N THR A 119 -18.14 -8.42 -13.01
CA THR A 119 -19.32 -7.81 -12.38
C THR A 119 -20.56 -7.88 -13.27
N LEU A 120 -20.42 -7.57 -14.56
CA LEU A 120 -21.53 -7.62 -15.53
C LEU A 120 -22.07 -9.04 -15.71
N LEU A 121 -21.17 -10.03 -15.71
CA LEU A 121 -21.50 -11.44 -15.90
C LEU A 121 -21.63 -12.20 -14.57
N SER A 122 -21.67 -11.47 -13.45
CA SER A 122 -21.75 -12.06 -12.10
C SER A 122 -23.02 -12.89 -11.90
N ILE A 123 -22.93 -13.91 -11.02
CA ILE A 123 -24.11 -14.64 -10.52
C ILE A 123 -25.02 -13.75 -9.65
N SER A 124 -24.50 -12.64 -9.13
CA SER A 124 -25.27 -11.61 -8.42
C SER A 124 -24.70 -10.22 -8.74
N PRO A 125 -25.15 -9.56 -9.82
CA PRO A 125 -24.61 -8.26 -10.23
C PRO A 125 -24.71 -7.18 -9.15
N ALA A 126 -25.77 -7.20 -8.35
CA ALA A 126 -25.95 -6.25 -7.26
C ALA A 126 -24.89 -6.42 -6.16
N VAL A 127 -24.64 -7.66 -5.72
CA VAL A 127 -23.60 -7.95 -4.72
C VAL A 127 -22.21 -7.69 -5.29
N SER A 128 -21.97 -8.01 -6.55
CA SER A 128 -20.70 -7.72 -7.21
C SER A 128 -20.43 -6.23 -7.37
N TRP A 129 -21.44 -5.41 -7.64
CA TRP A 129 -21.28 -3.96 -7.74
C TRP A 129 -21.07 -3.31 -6.37
N TRP A 130 -21.97 -3.56 -5.41
CA TRP A 130 -21.98 -2.90 -4.10
C TRP A 130 -21.04 -3.53 -3.07
N GLY A 131 -20.74 -4.82 -3.22
CA GLY A 131 -20.04 -5.67 -2.26
C GLY A 131 -20.99 -6.37 -1.30
N SER A 132 -20.49 -7.38 -0.58
CA SER A 132 -21.27 -8.05 0.45
C SER A 132 -21.61 -7.09 1.60
N TYR A 133 -22.70 -7.36 2.32
CA TYR A 133 -23.13 -6.55 3.47
C TYR A 133 -22.02 -6.37 4.53
N HIS A 134 -21.16 -7.38 4.69
CA HIS A 134 -20.11 -7.35 5.71
C HIS A 134 -18.84 -6.61 5.32
N ARG A 135 -18.56 -6.52 4.02
CA ARG A 135 -17.27 -6.02 3.51
C ARG A 135 -17.41 -4.81 2.62
N LEU A 136 -18.52 -4.62 1.90
CA LEU A 136 -18.69 -3.59 0.87
C LEU A 136 -17.54 -3.56 -0.17
N GLN A 137 -16.86 -4.68 -0.44
CA GLN A 137 -15.69 -4.76 -1.32
C GLN A 137 -16.05 -5.08 -2.80
N GLY A 138 -17.18 -4.54 -3.27
CA GLY A 138 -17.62 -4.72 -4.67
C GLY A 138 -16.85 -3.85 -5.67
N ALA A 139 -17.24 -3.95 -6.94
CA ALA A 139 -16.65 -3.22 -8.05
C ALA A 139 -16.65 -1.70 -7.85
N TYR A 140 -17.68 -1.13 -7.22
CA TYR A 140 -17.70 0.30 -6.91
C TYR A 140 -16.55 0.72 -5.98
N THR A 141 -16.23 -0.10 -4.97
CA THR A 141 -15.09 0.15 -4.07
C THR A 141 -13.78 0.01 -4.82
N PHE A 142 -13.64 -1.02 -5.64
CA PHE A 142 -12.46 -1.24 -6.46
C PHE A 142 -12.21 -0.06 -7.43
N LEU A 143 -13.25 0.42 -8.13
CA LEU A 143 -13.18 1.61 -8.98
C LEU A 143 -12.79 2.85 -8.17
N SER A 144 -13.27 2.98 -6.93
CA SER A 144 -12.88 4.08 -6.06
C SER A 144 -11.39 4.08 -5.75
N TYR A 145 -10.79 2.89 -5.51
CA TYR A 145 -9.35 2.72 -5.36
C TYR A 145 -8.59 3.08 -6.64
N LEU A 146 -9.10 2.67 -7.81
CA LEU A 146 -8.49 3.02 -9.10
C LEU A 146 -8.51 4.52 -9.36
N ILE A 147 -9.62 5.21 -9.08
CA ILE A 147 -9.74 6.66 -9.22
C ILE A 147 -8.68 7.35 -8.34
N ILE A 148 -8.56 6.97 -7.07
CA ILE A 148 -7.57 7.56 -6.16
C ILE A 148 -6.16 7.29 -6.72
N ALA A 149 -5.84 6.04 -7.08
CA ALA A 149 -4.53 5.67 -7.60
C ALA A 149 -4.17 6.43 -8.89
N LEU A 150 -5.08 6.50 -9.87
CA LEU A 150 -4.86 7.18 -11.14
C LEU A 150 -4.75 8.69 -10.96
N LEU A 151 -5.60 9.30 -10.13
CA LEU A 151 -5.53 10.73 -9.87
C LEU A 151 -4.26 11.12 -9.10
N THR A 152 -3.84 10.32 -8.11
CA THR A 152 -2.53 10.49 -7.45
C THR A 152 -1.40 10.34 -8.47
N ALA A 153 -1.42 9.28 -9.29
CA ALA A 153 -0.41 9.07 -10.33
C ALA A 153 -0.38 10.18 -11.40
N ALA A 154 -1.51 10.84 -11.65
CA ALA A 154 -1.63 11.96 -12.58
C ALA A 154 -1.18 13.31 -11.98
N HIS A 155 -1.30 13.50 -10.65
CA HIS A 155 -1.12 14.80 -9.99
C HIS A 155 0.07 14.90 -9.03
N LEU A 156 0.64 13.78 -8.61
CA LEU A 156 1.88 13.74 -7.83
C LEU A 156 3.06 14.10 -8.75
N ARG A 157 3.42 15.38 -8.80
CA ARG A 157 4.43 15.93 -9.74
C ARG A 157 5.52 16.73 -9.06
N GLN A 158 5.33 17.14 -7.81
CA GLN A 158 6.30 17.94 -7.07
C GLN A 158 7.00 17.12 -5.97
N PRO A 159 8.31 17.33 -5.74
CA PRO A 159 9.02 16.71 -4.61
C PRO A 159 8.38 17.02 -3.25
N ALA A 160 7.77 18.21 -3.11
CA ALA A 160 7.06 18.60 -1.90
C ALA A 160 5.81 17.72 -1.64
N GLN A 161 5.08 17.32 -2.69
CA GLN A 161 3.93 16.42 -2.57
C GLN A 161 4.37 15.02 -2.15
N LEU A 162 5.46 14.52 -2.74
CA LEU A 162 6.04 13.24 -2.35
C LEU A 162 6.47 13.23 -0.88
N ARG A 163 7.11 14.33 -0.42
CA ARG A 163 7.43 14.49 1.00
C ARG A 163 6.16 14.49 1.86
N ARG A 164 5.13 15.26 1.51
CA ARG A 164 3.85 15.24 2.26
C ARG A 164 3.26 13.84 2.33
N LEU A 165 3.23 13.11 1.22
CA LEU A 165 2.76 11.72 1.16
C LEU A 165 3.53 10.82 2.13
N GLN A 166 4.86 10.85 2.10
CA GLN A 166 5.71 10.08 3.01
C GLN A 166 5.46 10.45 4.48
N HIS A 167 5.47 11.75 4.82
CA HIS A 167 5.25 12.20 6.19
C HIS A 167 3.84 11.84 6.67
N THR A 168 2.82 11.94 5.82
CA THR A 168 1.45 11.55 6.18
C THR A 168 1.37 10.05 6.50
N ILE A 169 2.02 9.18 5.72
CA ILE A 169 2.08 7.74 6.03
C ILE A 169 2.76 7.51 7.39
N ILE A 170 3.92 8.14 7.62
CA ILE A 170 4.71 7.98 8.85
C ILE A 170 3.92 8.50 10.06
N VAL A 171 3.42 9.74 10.00
CA VAL A 171 2.68 10.37 11.09
C VAL A 171 1.39 9.63 11.38
N THR A 172 0.68 9.14 10.36
CA THR A 172 -0.56 8.37 10.56
C THR A 172 -0.29 7.01 11.22
N SER A 173 0.83 6.37 10.88
CA SER A 173 1.20 5.08 11.48
C SER A 173 1.52 5.17 12.98
N LEU A 174 1.88 6.36 13.48
CA LEU A 174 2.25 6.56 14.88
C LEU A 174 1.08 6.31 15.85
N PRO A 175 -0.06 7.02 15.77
CA PRO A 175 -1.20 6.76 16.65
C PRO A 175 -1.75 5.34 16.49
N ILE A 176 -1.70 4.75 15.28
CA ILE A 176 -2.07 3.35 15.05
C ILE A 176 -1.17 2.40 15.84
N SER A 177 0.14 2.64 15.79
CA SER A 177 1.11 1.79 16.49
C SER A 177 1.00 1.98 18.01
N ILE A 178 0.90 3.23 18.50
CA ILE A 178 0.70 3.55 19.92
C ILE A 178 -0.56 2.89 20.46
N TYR A 179 -1.68 2.98 19.72
CA TYR A 179 -2.92 2.34 20.15
C TYR A 179 -2.77 0.82 20.27
N GLY A 180 -2.07 0.19 19.32
CA GLY A 180 -1.67 -1.20 19.41
C GLY A 180 -0.81 -1.52 20.64
N VAL A 181 0.14 -0.65 20.99
CA VAL A 181 0.94 -0.79 22.22
C VAL A 181 0.07 -0.73 23.48
N PHE A 182 -0.91 0.18 23.54
CA PHE A 182 -1.86 0.23 24.66
C PHE A 182 -2.73 -1.02 24.78
N GLN A 183 -3.15 -1.60 23.65
CA GLN A 183 -3.84 -2.90 23.64
C GLN A 183 -2.98 -3.98 24.28
N HIS A 184 -1.70 -4.07 23.91
CA HIS A 184 -0.79 -5.07 24.45
C HIS A 184 -0.69 -5.02 25.98
N PHE A 185 -0.64 -3.82 26.56
CA PHE A 185 -0.57 -3.62 28.00
C PHE A 185 -1.93 -3.70 28.72
N GLY A 186 -3.02 -4.09 28.04
CA GLY A 186 -4.35 -4.19 28.64
C GLY A 186 -4.94 -2.85 29.06
N LYS A 187 -4.48 -1.74 28.47
CA LYS A 187 -4.94 -0.36 28.78
C LYS A 187 -5.99 0.15 27.78
N ASP A 188 -6.47 -0.71 26.89
CA ASP A 188 -7.54 -0.36 25.95
C ASP A 188 -8.90 -0.36 26.68
N PRO A 189 -9.58 0.80 26.79
CA PRO A 189 -10.84 0.90 27.51
C PRO A 189 -12.02 0.33 26.70
N LEU A 190 -11.82 -0.05 25.43
CA LEU A 190 -12.90 -0.48 24.55
C LEU A 190 -13.24 -1.97 24.75
N PRO A 191 -14.53 -2.34 24.83
CA PRO A 191 -14.97 -3.69 25.17
C PRO A 191 -14.95 -4.61 23.93
N TRP A 192 -13.76 -4.99 23.48
CA TRP A 192 -13.60 -5.88 22.33
C TRP A 192 -14.03 -7.31 22.66
N GLY A 193 -14.74 -7.95 21.71
CA GLY A 193 -15.19 -9.35 21.86
C GLY A 193 -14.08 -10.40 21.71
N GLN A 194 -12.83 -9.99 21.52
CA GLN A 194 -11.65 -10.85 21.39
C GLN A 194 -10.52 -10.28 22.25
N ASP A 195 -9.61 -11.13 22.73
CA ASP A 195 -8.43 -10.68 23.45
C ASP A 195 -7.45 -9.97 22.48
N VAL A 196 -7.39 -8.65 22.58
CA VAL A 196 -6.49 -7.79 21.81
C VAL A 196 -5.13 -7.59 22.46
N SER A 197 -4.92 -8.07 23.69
CA SER A 197 -3.67 -7.88 24.43
C SER A 197 -2.59 -8.88 24.03
N ALA A 198 -2.96 -10.15 23.89
CA ALA A 198 -2.08 -11.19 23.39
C ALA A 198 -1.69 -10.97 21.93
N ARG A 199 -2.64 -10.46 21.12
CA ARG A 199 -2.44 -10.22 19.69
C ARG A 199 -3.13 -8.95 19.23
N ILE A 200 -2.35 -7.88 19.14
CA ILE A 200 -2.87 -6.53 18.93
C ILE A 200 -3.49 -6.35 17.54
N THR A 201 -4.54 -5.53 17.47
CA THR A 201 -5.32 -5.32 16.24
C THR A 201 -5.47 -3.85 15.87
N SER A 202 -5.34 -2.95 16.85
CA SER A 202 -5.43 -1.50 16.73
C SER A 202 -6.69 -1.08 15.93
N SER A 203 -6.64 0.05 15.24
CA SER A 203 -7.71 0.58 14.39
C SER A 203 -8.03 -0.30 13.17
N ALA A 204 -7.21 -1.30 12.87
CA ALA A 204 -7.45 -2.24 11.78
C ALA A 204 -8.44 -3.34 12.14
N GLY A 205 -8.63 -3.65 13.43
CA GLY A 205 -9.50 -4.73 13.91
C GLY A 205 -9.04 -6.14 13.54
N ASN A 206 -7.90 -6.25 12.84
CA ASN A 206 -7.29 -7.51 12.48
C ASN A 206 -5.76 -7.36 12.55
N PRO A 207 -5.06 -8.27 13.26
CA PRO A 207 -3.62 -8.21 13.42
C PRO A 207 -2.84 -8.36 12.11
N ILE A 208 -3.39 -9.09 11.13
CA ILE A 208 -2.78 -9.26 9.81
C ILE A 208 -2.85 -7.93 9.04
N PHE A 209 -4.00 -7.27 9.03
CA PHE A 209 -4.19 -5.99 8.36
C PHE A 209 -3.37 -4.89 9.03
N LEU A 210 -3.32 -4.85 10.36
CA LEU A 210 -2.47 -3.92 11.12
C LEU A 210 -1.01 -4.04 10.68
N ALA A 211 -0.42 -5.23 10.77
CA ALA A 211 0.99 -5.38 10.49
C ALA A 211 1.32 -5.25 9.00
N ALA A 212 0.41 -5.63 8.09
CA ALA A 212 0.55 -5.38 6.66
C ALA A 212 0.51 -3.88 6.32
N HIS A 213 -0.27 -3.08 7.05
CA HIS A 213 -0.25 -1.62 6.92
C HIS A 213 1.06 -1.03 7.47
N LEU A 214 1.46 -1.41 8.69
CA LEU A 214 2.64 -0.86 9.35
C LEU A 214 3.94 -1.20 8.64
N ILE A 215 4.07 -2.37 8.01
CA ILE A 215 5.29 -2.70 7.26
C ILE A 215 5.47 -1.78 6.03
N MET A 216 4.39 -1.34 5.38
CA MET A 216 4.47 -0.37 4.29
C MET A 216 5.00 0.98 4.79
N ALA A 217 4.59 1.40 6.00
CA ALA A 217 5.10 2.60 6.64
C ALA A 217 6.55 2.43 7.14
N PHE A 218 6.89 1.25 7.66
CA PHE A 218 8.17 0.96 8.31
C PHE A 218 9.37 1.27 7.43
N PHE A 219 9.39 0.81 6.18
CA PHE A 219 10.53 1.05 5.30
C PHE A 219 10.67 2.52 4.88
N LEU A 220 9.56 3.26 4.78
CA LEU A 220 9.60 4.71 4.58
C LEU A 220 10.17 5.42 5.82
N THR A 221 9.75 5.01 7.01
CA THR A 221 10.29 5.55 8.28
C THR A 221 11.77 5.20 8.45
N LEU A 222 12.17 3.98 8.10
CA LEU A 222 13.56 3.51 8.18
C LEU A 222 14.46 4.33 7.26
N GLU A 223 14.03 4.55 6.02
CA GLU A 223 14.79 5.33 5.05
C GLU A 223 14.91 6.81 5.46
N ARG A 224 13.86 7.41 6.03
CA ARG A 224 13.92 8.77 6.60
C ARG A 224 14.84 8.84 7.82
N ALA A 225 14.73 7.89 8.75
CA ALA A 225 15.60 7.81 9.92
C ALA A 225 17.07 7.67 9.50
N PHE A 226 17.37 6.72 8.60
CA PHE A 226 18.71 6.52 8.07
C PHE A 226 19.26 7.78 7.40
N SER A 227 18.47 8.42 6.52
CA SER A 227 18.89 9.65 5.85
C SER A 227 19.20 10.78 6.81
N CYS A 228 18.39 10.95 7.87
CA CYS A 228 18.64 11.95 8.91
C CYS A 228 19.94 11.67 9.68
N PHE A 229 20.17 10.43 10.13
CA PHE A 229 21.40 10.10 10.84
C PHE A 229 22.63 10.15 9.94
N ALA A 230 22.53 9.69 8.70
CA ALA A 230 23.62 9.78 7.72
C ALA A 230 23.99 11.24 7.43
N TYR A 231 23.02 12.15 7.45
CA TYR A 231 23.27 13.58 7.33
C TYR A 231 24.00 14.15 8.55
N LEU A 232 23.55 13.80 9.76
CA LEU A 232 24.18 14.24 11.02
C LEU A 232 25.60 13.70 11.23
N LEU A 233 25.91 12.53 10.65
CA LEU A 233 27.22 11.89 10.73
C LEU A 233 28.20 12.38 9.66
N LYS A 234 27.76 13.19 8.69
CA LYS A 234 28.66 13.77 7.69
C LYS A 234 29.42 14.94 8.31
N ASP A 235 30.74 14.90 8.19
CA ASP A 235 31.64 15.93 8.71
C ASP A 235 31.43 17.26 7.94
N PRO A 236 31.09 18.37 8.61
CA PRO A 236 30.90 19.66 7.94
C PRO A 236 32.19 20.17 7.27
N ALA A 237 33.36 19.78 7.79
CA ALA A 237 34.67 20.19 7.26
C ALA A 237 34.99 19.61 5.87
N ARG A 238 34.30 18.55 5.43
CA ARG A 238 34.51 17.92 4.12
C ARG A 238 33.68 18.54 2.99
N GLN A 239 32.79 19.48 3.34
CA GLN A 239 31.85 20.09 2.41
C GLN A 239 32.44 21.28 1.64
N GLU A 240 33.52 21.89 2.15
CA GLU A 240 34.25 22.96 1.47
C GLU A 240 35.18 22.44 0.35
N ASP A 241 35.68 21.21 0.45
CA ASP A 241 36.66 20.66 -0.51
C ASP A 241 36.04 20.01 -1.77
N ASP A 242 34.80 19.49 -1.69
CA ASP A 242 34.12 18.79 -2.81
C ASP A 242 33.18 19.71 -3.64
N ALA A 243 33.05 20.99 -3.27
CA ALA A 243 32.21 21.95 -3.97
C ALA A 243 32.99 22.59 -5.15
N SER A 244 33.01 21.92 -6.31
CA SER A 244 33.31 22.59 -7.57
C SER A 244 32.32 23.76 -7.80
N PRO A 245 32.77 24.97 -8.16
CA PRO A 245 31.97 26.21 -8.12
C PRO A 245 30.91 26.36 -9.24
N GLU A 246 30.44 25.28 -9.85
CA GLU A 246 29.49 25.36 -10.96
C GLU A 246 28.13 24.74 -10.60
N GLU A 247 27.13 25.63 -10.58
CA GLU A 247 25.67 25.46 -10.42
C GLU A 247 25.11 25.86 -9.05
N GLY A 248 24.56 27.08 -9.01
CA GLY A 248 23.91 27.75 -7.87
C GLY A 248 22.60 27.12 -7.40
N GLY A 249 22.62 25.84 -7.06
CA GLY A 249 21.65 25.24 -6.15
C GLY A 249 22.20 25.33 -4.74
N GLN A 250 21.60 26.16 -3.88
CA GLN A 250 21.90 26.16 -2.44
C GLN A 250 21.71 24.73 -1.90
N THR A 251 22.78 23.96 -1.78
CA THR A 251 22.81 22.77 -0.93
C THR A 251 22.67 23.27 0.50
N PRO A 252 21.63 22.86 1.26
CA PRO A 252 21.55 23.23 2.67
C PRO A 252 22.81 22.73 3.38
N ALA A 253 23.51 23.63 4.07
CA ALA A 253 24.67 23.30 4.89
C ALA A 253 24.29 22.20 5.91
N ALA A 254 25.23 21.30 6.24
CA ALA A 254 25.08 20.28 7.28
C ALA A 254 24.68 20.92 8.62
N ASP A 255 23.38 21.11 8.81
CA ASP A 255 22.83 21.77 9.96
C ASP A 255 22.78 20.74 11.08
N ASN A 256 23.85 20.69 11.88
CA ASN A 256 23.86 20.05 13.21
C ASN A 256 22.90 20.76 14.18
N SER A 257 21.89 21.47 13.67
CA SER A 257 20.90 22.17 14.43
C SER A 257 20.10 21.17 15.25
N LEU A 258 19.68 21.63 16.43
CA LEU A 258 18.78 20.90 17.32
C LEU A 258 17.58 20.31 16.56
N ALA A 259 17.10 21.00 15.52
CA ALA A 259 16.01 20.54 14.67
C ALA A 259 16.34 19.23 13.92
N GLY A 260 17.56 19.07 13.38
CA GLY A 260 17.99 17.85 12.69
C GLY A 260 18.06 16.64 13.64
N VAL A 261 18.60 16.86 14.84
CA VAL A 261 18.68 15.82 15.89
C VAL A 261 17.28 15.42 16.36
N LEU A 262 16.40 16.39 16.63
CA LEU A 262 15.02 16.14 17.03
C LEU A 262 14.23 15.40 15.94
N ALA A 263 14.44 15.75 14.67
CA ALA A 263 13.81 15.05 13.54
C ALA A 263 14.29 13.60 13.46
N GLY A 264 15.61 13.36 13.53
CA GLY A 264 16.18 12.01 13.54
C GLY A 264 15.67 11.16 14.72
N GLY A 265 15.65 11.74 15.92
CA GLY A 265 15.10 11.10 17.12
C GLY A 265 13.61 10.78 16.99
N SER A 266 12.82 11.67 16.39
CA SER A 266 11.39 11.47 16.15
C SER A 266 11.14 10.31 15.17
N TYR A 267 11.89 10.23 14.06
CA TYR A 267 11.77 9.11 13.13
C TYR A 267 12.18 7.78 13.78
N LEU A 268 13.26 7.77 14.57
CA LEU A 268 13.68 6.59 15.30
C LEU A 268 12.61 6.13 16.30
N PHE A 269 12.00 7.06 17.04
CA PHE A 269 10.90 6.76 17.95
C PHE A 269 9.72 6.12 17.21
N VAL A 270 9.26 6.71 16.11
CA VAL A 270 8.18 6.15 15.30
C VAL A 270 8.54 4.75 14.81
N LEU A 271 9.77 4.55 14.33
CA LEU A 271 10.28 3.27 13.83
C LEU A 271 10.23 2.18 14.91
N VAL A 272 10.65 2.50 16.14
CA VAL A 272 10.62 1.57 17.27
C VAL A 272 9.18 1.19 17.63
N VAL A 273 8.27 2.17 17.70
CA VAL A 273 6.87 1.91 18.05
C VAL A 273 6.17 1.09 16.96
N GLN A 274 6.45 1.37 15.67
CA GLN A 274 6.00 0.54 14.55
C GLN A 274 6.51 -0.90 14.66
N LEU A 275 7.81 -1.08 14.97
CA LEU A 275 8.43 -2.40 15.10
C LEU A 275 7.78 -3.21 16.22
N LEU A 276 7.55 -2.59 17.39
CA LEU A 276 6.86 -3.21 18.51
C LEU A 276 5.43 -3.64 18.13
N ALA A 277 4.67 -2.77 17.46
CA ALA A 277 3.33 -3.10 17.00
C ALA A 277 3.33 -4.23 15.95
N ILE A 278 4.25 -4.21 14.99
CA ILE A 278 4.42 -5.30 14.02
C ILE A 278 4.76 -6.61 14.75
N PHE A 279 5.64 -6.56 15.74
CA PHE A 279 6.01 -7.72 16.54
C PHE A 279 4.80 -8.27 17.31
N TRP A 280 4.11 -7.45 18.11
CA TRP A 280 2.97 -7.89 18.92
C TRP A 280 1.71 -8.26 18.12
N SER A 281 1.63 -7.92 16.83
CA SER A 281 0.59 -8.44 15.94
C SER A 281 0.68 -9.97 15.74
N GLN A 282 1.86 -10.55 15.99
CA GLN A 282 2.18 -11.96 15.78
C GLN A 282 1.78 -12.48 14.39
N SER A 283 1.87 -11.62 13.37
CA SER A 283 1.46 -11.92 12.00
C SER A 283 2.63 -12.45 11.18
N ARG A 284 2.57 -13.73 10.81
CA ARG A 284 3.65 -14.47 10.11
C ARG A 284 4.05 -13.82 8.79
N GLY A 285 3.07 -13.47 7.95
CA GLY A 285 3.32 -12.84 6.64
C GLY A 285 4.07 -11.50 6.77
N PRO A 286 3.56 -10.55 7.56
CA PRO A 286 4.26 -9.30 7.86
C PRO A 286 5.65 -9.49 8.50
N TRP A 287 5.86 -10.46 9.38
CA TRP A 287 7.21 -10.74 9.91
C TRP A 287 8.18 -11.22 8.81
N LEU A 288 7.73 -12.12 7.94
CA LEU A 288 8.52 -12.54 6.78
C LEU A 288 8.77 -11.37 5.81
N GLY A 289 7.76 -10.53 5.59
CA GLY A 289 7.89 -9.31 4.80
C GLY A 289 8.93 -8.37 5.41
N LEU A 290 8.95 -8.22 6.73
CA LEU A 290 9.89 -7.33 7.43
C LEU A 290 11.31 -7.87 7.32
N ALA A 291 11.48 -9.18 7.52
CA ALA A 291 12.77 -9.86 7.38
C ALA A 291 13.30 -9.77 5.94
N SER A 292 12.47 -10.12 4.94
CA SER A 292 12.85 -10.06 3.52
C SER A 292 13.09 -8.63 3.03
N GLY A 293 12.24 -7.68 3.43
CA GLY A 293 12.42 -6.27 3.09
C GLY A 293 13.67 -5.67 3.73
N THR A 294 13.98 -6.03 4.98
CA THR A 294 15.23 -5.60 5.66
C THR A 294 16.44 -6.24 4.98
N TYR A 295 16.36 -7.52 4.61
CA TYR A 295 17.40 -8.21 3.86
C TYR A 295 17.71 -7.50 2.53
N ILE A 296 16.68 -7.18 1.75
CA ILE A 296 16.83 -6.43 0.48
C ILE A 296 17.35 -5.01 0.75
N PHE A 297 16.82 -4.31 1.76
CA PHE A 297 17.25 -2.96 2.11
C PHE A 297 18.75 -2.90 2.41
N VAL A 298 19.27 -3.83 3.22
CA VAL A 298 20.70 -3.92 3.53
C VAL A 298 21.52 -4.27 2.29
N LEU A 299 21.04 -5.17 1.43
CA LEU A 299 21.72 -5.46 0.15
C LEU A 299 21.81 -4.22 -0.75
N LEU A 300 20.72 -3.47 -0.87
CA LEU A 300 20.69 -2.21 -1.63
C LEU A 300 21.62 -1.18 -1.02
N LEU A 301 21.69 -1.10 0.31
CA LEU A 301 22.60 -0.19 1.02
C LEU A 301 24.07 -0.57 0.77
N LEU A 302 24.43 -1.85 0.91
CA LEU A 302 25.80 -2.33 0.65
C LEU A 302 26.22 -2.13 -0.81
N THR A 303 25.32 -2.40 -1.76
CA THR A 303 25.60 -2.28 -3.20
C THR A 303 25.56 -0.84 -3.71
N GLY A 304 24.77 0.02 -3.07
CA GLY A 304 24.67 1.45 -3.36
C GLY A 304 25.80 2.27 -2.75
N MET A 305 26.14 2.06 -1.47
CA MET A 305 27.21 2.80 -0.79
C MET A 305 28.61 2.28 -1.10
N ARG A 306 28.74 1.00 -1.49
CA ARG A 306 30.00 0.32 -1.84
C ARG A 306 31.15 0.61 -0.85
N PRO A 307 31.00 0.28 0.45
CA PRO A 307 32.10 0.41 1.41
C PRO A 307 33.33 -0.39 0.99
N ARG A 308 34.51 -0.11 1.58
CA ARG A 308 35.82 -0.67 1.19
C ARG A 308 35.83 -2.20 0.94
N ASN A 309 35.07 -2.96 1.74
CA ASN A 309 34.95 -4.43 1.63
C ASN A 309 33.53 -4.88 1.19
N TYR A 310 32.81 -4.10 0.39
CA TYR A 310 31.40 -4.35 0.10
C TYR A 310 31.10 -5.75 -0.45
N ARG A 311 32.01 -6.34 -1.26
CA ARG A 311 31.83 -7.70 -1.79
C ARG A 311 31.79 -8.75 -0.69
N ALA A 312 32.70 -8.65 0.29
CA ALA A 312 32.74 -9.55 1.43
C ALA A 312 31.51 -9.37 2.32
N TRP A 313 31.13 -8.13 2.63
CA TRP A 313 29.90 -7.84 3.39
C TRP A 313 28.63 -8.32 2.69
N THR A 314 28.56 -8.14 1.37
CA THR A 314 27.43 -8.62 0.56
C THR A 314 27.36 -10.15 0.57
N ALA A 315 28.50 -10.84 0.40
CA ALA A 315 28.56 -12.30 0.45
C ALA A 315 28.20 -12.84 1.84
N ALA A 316 28.70 -12.22 2.91
CA ALA A 316 28.36 -12.58 4.29
C ALA A 316 26.86 -12.39 4.57
N TRP A 317 26.29 -11.26 4.16
CA TRP A 317 24.86 -10.98 4.32
C TRP A 317 23.98 -11.93 3.51
N ALA A 318 24.37 -12.24 2.26
CA ALA A 318 23.68 -13.23 1.43
C ALA A 318 23.73 -14.63 2.07
N GLY A 319 24.89 -15.03 2.60
CA GLY A 319 25.06 -16.27 3.35
C GLY A 319 24.17 -16.34 4.59
N LEU A 320 24.05 -15.24 5.34
CA LEU A 320 23.16 -15.15 6.50
C LEU A 320 21.68 -15.27 6.09
N GLY A 321 21.28 -14.65 4.98
CA GLY A 321 19.93 -14.81 4.41
C GLY A 321 19.61 -16.25 4.02
N ALA A 322 20.55 -16.93 3.34
CA ALA A 322 20.41 -18.33 2.97
C ALA A 322 20.33 -19.25 4.21
N ALA A 323 21.20 -19.02 5.20
CA ALA A 323 21.19 -19.77 6.46
C ALA A 323 19.87 -19.56 7.22
N GLY A 324 19.34 -18.33 7.27
CA GLY A 324 18.04 -18.03 7.88
C GLY A 324 16.88 -18.74 7.17
N LEU A 325 16.89 -18.80 5.83
CA LEU A 325 15.88 -19.53 5.07
C LEU A 325 15.95 -21.04 5.34
N VAL A 326 17.16 -21.62 5.34
CA VAL A 326 17.37 -23.03 5.68
C VAL A 326 16.87 -23.32 7.09
N LEU A 327 17.21 -22.47 8.07
CA LEU A 327 16.73 -22.62 9.44
C LEU A 327 15.20 -22.58 9.52
N LEU A 328 14.54 -21.65 8.82
CA LEU A 328 13.07 -21.58 8.77
C LEU A 328 12.46 -22.86 8.19
N ILE A 329 13.03 -23.39 7.11
CA ILE A 329 12.58 -24.66 6.52
C ILE A 329 12.75 -25.80 7.53
N LEU A 330 13.92 -25.91 8.17
CA LEU A 330 14.20 -26.94 9.16
C LEU A 330 13.24 -26.86 10.36
N LEU A 331 12.96 -25.66 10.87
CA LEU A 331 12.01 -25.44 11.97
C LEU A 331 10.57 -25.83 11.61
N ASN A 332 10.21 -25.86 10.33
CA ASN A 332 8.86 -26.23 9.88
C ASN A 332 8.73 -27.70 9.45
N THR A 333 9.83 -28.34 9.07
CA THR A 333 9.83 -29.70 8.48
C THR A 333 10.42 -30.78 9.39
N THR A 334 11.20 -30.39 10.39
CA THR A 334 11.90 -31.33 11.28
C THR A 334 11.46 -31.18 12.74
N ALA A 335 11.90 -32.10 13.59
CA ALA A 335 11.57 -32.09 15.01
C ALA A 335 12.13 -30.88 15.79
N LEU A 336 13.09 -30.15 15.21
CA LEU A 336 13.67 -28.93 15.79
C LEU A 336 12.60 -27.87 16.13
N GLY A 337 11.52 -27.80 15.34
CA GLY A 337 10.43 -26.86 15.58
C GLY A 337 9.51 -27.23 16.74
N HIS A 338 9.43 -28.50 17.13
CA HIS A 338 8.43 -28.95 18.11
C HIS A 338 8.60 -28.28 19.48
N SER A 339 9.84 -28.11 19.94
CA SER A 339 10.14 -27.44 21.22
C SER A 339 9.72 -25.97 21.22
N PHE A 340 9.72 -25.31 20.05
CA PHE A 340 9.34 -23.90 19.92
C PHE A 340 7.83 -23.70 19.71
N ARG A 341 7.07 -24.74 19.35
CA ARG A 341 5.60 -24.64 19.12
C ARG A 341 4.83 -24.13 20.32
N GLN A 342 5.27 -24.46 21.52
CA GLN A 342 4.61 -24.08 22.77
C GLN A 342 4.89 -22.63 23.18
N VAL A 343 5.87 -21.98 22.56
CA VAL A 343 6.21 -20.58 22.86
C VAL A 343 5.23 -19.66 22.11
N PRO A 344 4.41 -18.85 22.79
CA PRO A 344 3.27 -18.15 22.17
C PRO A 344 3.62 -17.31 20.93
N VAL A 345 4.74 -16.60 20.98
CA VAL A 345 5.19 -15.69 19.91
C VAL A 345 5.90 -16.46 18.80
N TRP A 346 6.85 -17.32 19.18
CA TRP A 346 7.77 -17.99 18.25
C TRP A 346 7.20 -19.26 17.61
N GLY A 347 6.28 -19.94 18.29
CA GLY A 347 5.65 -21.18 17.80
C GLY A 347 4.92 -20.99 16.47
N ARG A 348 4.44 -19.78 16.19
CA ARG A 348 3.81 -19.44 14.91
C ARG A 348 4.79 -19.53 13.72
N LEU A 349 6.09 -19.34 13.93
CA LEU A 349 7.10 -19.50 12.88
C LEU A 349 7.34 -20.95 12.48
N THR A 350 6.99 -21.90 13.36
CA THR A 350 7.25 -23.35 13.16
C THR A 350 6.10 -24.11 12.49
N THR A 351 4.98 -23.42 12.26
CA THR A 351 3.73 -23.97 11.67
C THR A 351 3.35 -23.24 10.38
N MET A 352 4.31 -22.58 9.73
CA MET A 352 4.09 -21.84 8.48
C MET A 352 3.80 -22.74 7.29
N LEU A 353 4.49 -23.88 7.20
CA LEU A 353 4.35 -24.84 6.10
C LEU A 353 3.26 -25.89 6.38
N GLU A 354 2.57 -25.80 7.51
CA GLU A 354 1.52 -26.74 7.88
C GLU A 354 0.21 -26.41 7.14
N SER A 355 -0.13 -27.26 6.16
CA SER A 355 -1.32 -27.13 5.33
C SER A 355 -2.51 -27.96 5.82
N ALA A 356 -2.28 -28.92 6.72
CA ALA A 356 -3.28 -29.88 7.17
C ALA A 356 -4.22 -29.34 8.27
N ALA A 357 -3.85 -28.27 8.98
CA ALA A 357 -4.58 -27.77 10.15
C ALA A 357 -4.84 -26.25 10.12
N GLY A 358 -5.81 -25.83 10.93
CA GLY A 358 -6.16 -24.42 11.17
C GLY A 358 -6.38 -23.60 9.89
N THR A 359 -5.80 -22.39 9.86
CA THR A 359 -5.93 -21.47 8.71
C THR A 359 -5.28 -21.97 7.42
N GLY A 360 -4.32 -22.90 7.50
CA GLY A 360 -3.69 -23.50 6.32
C GLY A 360 -4.67 -24.38 5.56
N ARG A 361 -5.41 -25.23 6.29
CA ARG A 361 -6.42 -26.13 5.71
C ARG A 361 -7.54 -25.35 5.01
N VAL A 362 -8.04 -24.28 5.63
CA VAL A 362 -9.08 -23.43 5.04
C VAL A 362 -8.62 -22.86 3.69
N ARG A 363 -7.36 -22.41 3.58
CA ARG A 363 -6.82 -21.88 2.31
C ARG A 363 -6.72 -22.95 1.25
N VAL A 364 -6.23 -24.14 1.61
CA VAL A 364 -6.15 -25.28 0.67
C VAL A 364 -7.54 -25.63 0.15
N LEU A 365 -8.54 -25.73 1.03
CA LEU A 365 -9.92 -26.00 0.63
C LEU A 365 -10.50 -24.91 -0.30
N ILE A 366 -10.23 -23.64 -0.03
CA ILE A 366 -10.65 -22.53 -0.91
C ILE A 366 -9.98 -22.64 -2.27
N TRP A 367 -8.69 -22.98 -2.33
CA TRP A 367 -7.96 -23.14 -3.58
C TRP A 367 -8.45 -24.36 -4.38
N GLU A 368 -8.65 -25.50 -3.72
CA GLU A 368 -9.24 -26.70 -4.32
C GLU A 368 -10.63 -26.41 -4.88
N GLY A 369 -11.50 -25.76 -4.10
CA GLY A 369 -12.83 -25.35 -4.55
C GLY A 369 -12.79 -24.37 -5.73
N THR A 370 -11.88 -23.39 -5.69
CA THR A 370 -11.71 -22.43 -6.80
C THR A 370 -11.21 -23.13 -8.06
N ALA A 371 -10.26 -24.06 -7.95
CA ALA A 371 -9.75 -24.83 -9.08
C ALA A 371 -10.83 -25.74 -9.69
N ALA A 372 -11.68 -26.35 -8.86
CA ALA A 372 -12.83 -27.14 -9.32
C ALA A 372 -13.83 -26.26 -10.10
N MET A 373 -14.11 -25.05 -9.63
CA MET A 373 -14.98 -24.09 -10.33
C MET A 373 -14.37 -23.53 -11.62
N MET A 374 -13.05 -23.47 -11.72
CA MET A 374 -12.40 -23.06 -12.98
C MET A 374 -12.30 -24.21 -14.00
N SER A 375 -12.51 -25.45 -13.58
CA SER A 375 -12.49 -26.63 -14.44
C SER A 375 -13.87 -26.87 -15.06
N PRO A 376 -13.99 -27.61 -16.19
CA PRO A 376 -15.29 -27.94 -16.75
C PRO A 376 -16.20 -28.61 -15.72
N HIS A 377 -17.30 -27.95 -15.36
CA HIS A 377 -18.29 -28.43 -14.40
C HIS A 377 -19.72 -28.14 -14.88
N GLN A 378 -20.70 -28.76 -14.24
CA GLN A 378 -22.11 -28.51 -14.57
C GLN A 378 -22.53 -27.08 -14.19
N PRO A 379 -23.43 -26.43 -14.95
CA PRO A 379 -23.93 -25.10 -14.60
C PRO A 379 -24.51 -25.03 -13.19
N LEU A 380 -24.21 -23.94 -12.48
CA LEU A 380 -24.85 -23.65 -11.20
C LEU A 380 -26.37 -23.52 -11.41
N THR A 381 -27.14 -23.99 -10.43
CA THR A 381 -28.60 -23.84 -10.41
C THR A 381 -28.95 -22.75 -9.41
N TYR A 382 -29.60 -21.69 -9.88
CA TYR A 382 -30.03 -20.58 -9.05
C TYR A 382 -31.22 -20.97 -8.16
N PRO A 383 -31.52 -20.20 -7.10
CA PRO A 383 -32.66 -20.47 -6.22
C PRO A 383 -34.03 -20.51 -6.93
N ASP A 384 -34.15 -19.88 -8.09
CA ASP A 384 -35.36 -19.88 -8.94
C ASP A 384 -35.43 -21.09 -9.90
N GLY A 385 -34.44 -22.00 -9.85
CA GLY A 385 -34.33 -23.17 -10.70
C GLY A 385 -33.72 -22.91 -12.08
N SER A 386 -33.40 -21.65 -12.40
CA SER A 386 -32.69 -21.33 -13.64
C SER A 386 -31.24 -21.80 -13.58
N LYS A 387 -30.63 -22.07 -14.74
CA LYS A 387 -29.24 -22.52 -14.83
C LYS A 387 -28.33 -21.39 -15.29
N ASP A 388 -27.08 -21.43 -14.82
CA ASP A 388 -26.06 -20.47 -15.22
C ASP A 388 -25.70 -20.59 -16.72
N SER A 389 -26.26 -19.68 -17.53
CA SER A 389 -26.01 -19.61 -18.97
C SER A 389 -24.58 -19.19 -19.32
N VAL A 390 -23.85 -18.58 -18.38
CA VAL A 390 -22.48 -18.10 -18.55
C VAL A 390 -21.46 -19.16 -18.15
N ASN A 391 -21.90 -20.35 -17.69
CA ASN A 391 -21.04 -21.45 -17.25
C ASN A 391 -19.82 -21.72 -18.15
N PRO A 392 -19.93 -21.79 -19.49
CA PRO A 392 -18.79 -22.04 -20.38
C PRO A 392 -17.70 -20.96 -20.33
N LEU A 393 -18.05 -19.73 -19.93
CA LEU A 393 -17.15 -18.58 -19.86
C LEU A 393 -16.63 -18.32 -18.44
N ARG A 394 -17.12 -19.03 -17.42
CA ARG A 394 -16.70 -18.86 -16.01
C ARG A 394 -15.19 -18.96 -15.77
N PRO A 395 -14.43 -19.81 -16.47
CA PRO A 395 -12.97 -19.83 -16.31
C PRO A 395 -12.30 -18.50 -16.70
N LEU A 396 -12.92 -17.70 -17.57
CA LEU A 396 -12.41 -16.40 -18.02
C LEU A 396 -12.95 -15.23 -17.18
N VAL A 397 -14.24 -15.24 -16.84
CA VAL A 397 -14.92 -14.08 -16.24
C VAL A 397 -15.19 -14.24 -14.74
N GLY A 398 -15.03 -15.46 -14.20
CA GLY A 398 -15.34 -15.79 -12.81
C GLY A 398 -16.84 -15.67 -12.49
N TYR A 399 -17.15 -15.57 -11.19
CA TYR A 399 -18.53 -15.50 -10.68
C TYR A 399 -18.91 -14.10 -10.19
N GLY A 400 -17.99 -13.15 -10.26
CA GLY A 400 -18.16 -11.79 -9.78
C GLY A 400 -17.41 -11.48 -8.48
N PRO A 401 -17.07 -10.21 -8.22
CA PRO A 401 -16.56 -9.77 -6.92
C PRO A 401 -17.53 -10.13 -5.78
N GLU A 402 -17.00 -10.52 -4.62
CA GLU A 402 -17.77 -10.75 -3.38
C GLU A 402 -18.87 -11.84 -3.44
N THR A 403 -18.95 -12.63 -4.52
CA THR A 403 -19.97 -13.68 -4.72
C THR A 403 -19.43 -15.10 -4.55
N LEU A 404 -18.16 -15.27 -4.20
CA LEU A 404 -17.52 -16.61 -4.05
C LEU A 404 -18.31 -17.53 -3.10
N TRP A 405 -18.84 -16.99 -2.00
CA TRP A 405 -19.63 -17.74 -1.04
C TRP A 405 -20.98 -18.22 -1.60
N MET A 406 -21.53 -17.54 -2.62
CA MET A 406 -22.73 -17.99 -3.31
C MET A 406 -22.41 -19.10 -4.31
N ALA A 407 -21.23 -19.04 -4.95
CA ALA A 407 -20.79 -20.04 -5.91
C ALA A 407 -20.38 -21.37 -5.25
N PHE A 408 -19.97 -21.32 -3.97
CA PHE A 408 -19.62 -22.50 -3.17
C PHE A 408 -20.81 -23.18 -2.48
N ASN A 409 -21.96 -22.52 -2.41
CA ASN A 409 -23.20 -23.10 -1.90
C ASN A 409 -23.87 -23.91 -3.00
#